data_AF-A0A443R4Y8-F1
#
_entry.id   AF-A0A443R4Y8-F1
#
_cell.length_a   1.000
_cell.length_b   1.000
_cell.length_c   1.000
_cell.angle_alpha   90.00
_cell.angle_beta   90.00
_cell.angle_gamma   90.00
#
_symmetry.space_group_name_H-M   'P 1'
#
loop_
_entity.id
_entity.type
_entity.pdbx_description
1 polymer ?
#
loop_
_entity_poly.entity_id
_entity_poly.type
_entity_poly.pdbx_seq_one_letter_code
_entity_poly.pdbx_strand_id
1 'polypeptide(L)'
;MVLSAVLKLQFIYITFDTWSKFLKYASCYRNISLDETKCASKYSSALSAPSSGETEDTDTVMKRSCCALREFVHCKLSHVGQDCGEKAEHFMEKHLSKITNPITERHCSAYTYGSEACRLIEAKNASSYLRNNLILLQILSLSILSLAKNSLFALPDYSV
;
A
#
# COMPACT_ATOMS: atom_id res chain seq x y z
N MET A 1 -33.42 34.76 -4.02
CA MET A 1 -33.91 33.40 -3.69
C MET A 1 -33.78 32.41 -4.85
N VAL A 2 -34.19 32.75 -6.08
CA VAL A 2 -34.13 31.83 -7.25
C VAL A 2 -32.71 31.31 -7.54
N LEU A 3 -31.69 32.18 -7.49
CA LEU A 3 -30.29 31.79 -7.73
C LEU A 3 -29.78 30.74 -6.73
N SER A 4 -30.17 30.85 -5.45
CA SER A 4 -29.78 29.89 -4.40
C SER A 4 -30.45 28.53 -4.60
N ALA A 5 -31.71 28.50 -5.05
CA ALA A 5 -32.43 27.27 -5.36
C ALA A 5 -31.84 26.56 -6.59
N VAL A 6 -31.50 27.30 -7.64
CA VAL A 6 -30.85 26.77 -8.85
C VAL A 6 -29.48 26.17 -8.51
N LEU A 7 -28.67 26.85 -7.69
CA LEU A 7 -27.37 26.34 -7.25
C LEU A 7 -27.50 25.05 -6.42
N LYS A 8 -28.50 24.95 -5.53
CA LYS A 8 -28.77 23.74 -4.75
C LYS A 8 -29.20 22.57 -5.64
N LEU A 9 -30.09 22.81 -6.60
CA LEU A 9 -30.54 21.77 -7.55
C LEU A 9 -29.40 21.31 -8.46
N GLN A 10 -28.56 22.23 -8.94
CA GLN A 10 -27.37 21.89 -9.71
C GLN A 10 -26.38 21.08 -8.88
N PHE A 11 -26.14 21.45 -7.62
CA PHE A 11 -25.24 20.71 -6.74
C PHE A 11 -25.75 19.28 -6.50
N ILE A 12 -27.05 19.12 -6.19
CA ILE A 12 -27.68 17.80 -6.02
C ILE A 12 -27.54 16.97 -7.31
N TYR A 13 -27.87 17.53 -8.48
CA TYR A 13 -27.75 16.83 -9.76
C TYR A 13 -26.31 16.40 -10.07
N ILE A 14 -25.33 17.28 -9.85
CA ILE A 14 -23.90 16.98 -10.06
C ILE A 14 -23.42 15.88 -9.11
N THR A 15 -23.86 15.90 -7.85
CA THR A 15 -23.51 14.83 -6.88
C THR A 15 -24.11 13.48 -7.28
N PHE A 16 -25.35 13.47 -7.77
CA PHE A 16 -26.03 12.25 -8.24
C PHE A 16 -25.38 11.67 -9.50
N ASP A 17 -25.11 12.49 -10.52
CA ASP A 17 -24.43 12.04 -11.76
C ASP A 17 -23.03 11.49 -11.44
N THR A 18 -22.28 12.17 -10.57
CA THR A 18 -20.94 11.70 -10.14
C THR A 18 -21.04 10.36 -9.40
N TRP A 19 -22.02 10.20 -8.52
CA TRP A 19 -22.25 8.96 -7.77
C TRP A 19 -22.62 7.79 -8.68
N SER A 20 -23.53 8.00 -9.63
CA SER A 20 -23.95 6.94 -10.56
C SER A 20 -22.78 6.45 -11.44
N LYS A 21 -21.92 7.37 -11.91
CA LYS A 21 -20.70 7.04 -12.65
C LYS A 21 -19.70 6.30 -11.78
N PHE A 22 -19.53 6.69 -10.52
CA PHE A 22 -18.68 5.96 -9.58
C PHE A 22 -19.18 4.52 -9.38
N LEU A 23 -20.48 4.35 -9.10
CA LEU A 23 -21.09 3.02 -8.91
C LEU A 23 -20.91 2.11 -10.13
N LYS A 24 -21.00 2.67 -11.34
CA LYS A 24 -20.75 1.92 -12.59
C LYS A 24 -19.38 1.25 -12.63
N TYR A 25 -18.35 1.91 -12.09
CA TYR A 25 -16.97 1.43 -12.12
C TYR A 25 -16.49 0.81 -10.79
N ALA A 26 -17.30 0.91 -9.73
CA ALA A 26 -16.91 0.55 -8.37
C ALA A 26 -16.40 -0.89 -8.24
N SER A 27 -17.05 -1.85 -8.91
CA SER A 27 -16.63 -3.26 -8.86
C SER A 27 -15.23 -3.46 -9.46
N CYS A 28 -14.99 -2.97 -10.68
CA CYS A 28 -13.68 -3.07 -11.32
C CYS A 28 -12.60 -2.34 -10.52
N TYR A 29 -12.92 -1.13 -10.06
CA TYR A 29 -12.00 -0.30 -9.28
C TYR A 29 -11.65 -0.91 -7.91
N ARG A 30 -12.59 -1.66 -7.31
CA ARG A 30 -12.35 -2.47 -6.12
C ARG A 30 -11.43 -3.66 -6.41
N ASN A 31 -11.63 -4.36 -7.53
CA ASN A 31 -10.81 -5.51 -7.90
C ASN A 31 -9.35 -5.12 -8.07
N ILE A 32 -9.06 -3.99 -8.73
CA ILE A 32 -7.68 -3.45 -8.80
C ILE A 32 -7.07 -3.28 -7.41
N SER A 33 -7.86 -2.82 -6.44
CA SER A 33 -7.39 -2.52 -5.08
C SER A 33 -7.05 -3.77 -4.27
N LEU A 34 -7.61 -4.92 -4.62
CA LEU A 34 -7.55 -6.16 -3.83
C LEU A 34 -6.83 -7.30 -4.55
N ASP A 35 -6.43 -7.07 -5.80
CA ASP A 35 -5.60 -8.00 -6.55
C ASP A 35 -4.16 -7.92 -6.05
N GLU A 36 -3.65 -9.05 -5.54
CA GLU A 36 -2.29 -9.21 -5.00
C GLU A 36 -1.20 -8.96 -6.05
N THR A 37 -1.52 -9.14 -7.33
CA THR A 37 -0.59 -8.87 -8.44
C THR A 37 -0.61 -7.40 -8.86
N LYS A 38 -1.51 -6.59 -8.29
CA LYS A 38 -1.71 -5.18 -8.61
C LYS A 38 -1.49 -4.32 -7.37
N CYS A 39 -2.56 -3.87 -6.73
CA CYS A 39 -2.50 -2.85 -5.69
C CYS A 39 -2.79 -3.33 -4.28
N ALA A 40 -3.04 -4.63 -4.03
CA ALA A 40 -3.42 -5.11 -2.70
C ALA A 40 -2.37 -4.78 -1.61
N SER A 41 -1.08 -4.94 -1.93
CA SER A 41 0.01 -4.59 -1.00
C SER A 41 0.00 -3.09 -0.63
N LYS A 42 -0.15 -2.20 -1.62
CA LYS A 42 -0.22 -0.75 -1.40
C LYS A 42 -1.53 -0.35 -0.70
N TYR A 43 -2.63 -1.04 -0.99
CA TYR A 43 -3.91 -0.85 -0.30
C TYR A 43 -3.80 -1.20 1.19
N SER A 44 -3.26 -2.37 1.51
CA SER A 44 -3.02 -2.81 2.89
C SER A 44 -2.08 -1.87 3.64
N SER A 45 -1.02 -1.39 2.96
CA SER A 45 -0.09 -0.40 3.49
C SER A 45 -0.79 0.92 3.81
N ALA A 46 -1.68 1.40 2.93
CA ALA A 46 -2.44 2.63 3.16
C ALA A 46 -3.44 2.51 4.33
N LEU A 47 -4.04 1.33 4.53
CA LEU A 47 -4.96 1.07 5.65
C LEU A 47 -4.24 0.99 7.01
N SER A 48 -3.02 0.45 7.02
CA SER A 48 -2.22 0.25 8.24
C SER A 48 -1.29 1.43 8.56
N ALA A 49 -1.03 2.32 7.61
CA ALA A 49 -0.15 3.46 7.82
C ALA A 49 -0.52 4.39 9.00
N PRO A 50 -1.82 4.64 9.29
CA PRO A 50 -2.22 5.47 10.43
C PRO A 50 -2.08 4.76 11.78
N SER A 51 -1.99 3.42 11.79
CA SER A 51 -1.83 2.67 13.04
C SER A 51 -0.37 2.65 13.45
N SER A 52 -0.05 3.37 14.52
CA SER A 52 1.24 3.30 15.20
C SER A 52 1.08 2.71 16.60
N GLY A 53 2.14 2.10 17.12
CA GLY A 53 2.26 1.91 18.56
C GLY A 53 2.34 3.27 19.26
N GLU A 54 2.00 3.33 20.55
CA GLU A 54 1.93 4.58 21.35
C GLU A 54 3.25 5.38 21.42
N THR A 55 4.35 4.84 20.90
CA THR A 55 5.70 5.40 20.97
C THR A 55 6.20 6.03 19.67
N GLU A 56 5.41 6.01 18.59
CA GLU A 56 5.87 6.54 17.31
C GLU A 56 5.66 8.04 17.17
N ASP A 57 6.68 8.72 16.66
CA ASP A 57 6.65 10.14 16.37
C ASP A 57 5.58 10.49 15.31
N THR A 58 4.84 11.58 15.55
CA THR A 58 3.71 12.00 14.73
C THR A 58 4.14 12.35 13.30
N ASP A 59 5.33 12.93 13.12
CA ASP A 59 5.84 13.25 11.78
C ASP A 59 6.17 11.97 11.00
N THR A 60 6.71 10.96 11.68
CA THR A 60 6.94 9.63 11.09
C THR A 60 5.65 8.95 10.63
N VAL A 61 4.58 9.01 11.43
CA VAL A 61 3.25 8.48 11.07
C VAL A 61 2.64 9.24 9.90
N MET A 62 2.74 10.58 9.91
CA MET A 62 2.26 11.44 8.83
C MET A 62 2.97 11.12 7.51
N LYS A 63 4.30 11.06 7.55
CA LYS A 63 5.14 10.72 6.40
C LYS A 63 4.74 9.36 5.82
N ARG A 64 4.62 8.32 6.65
CA ARG A 64 4.17 6.98 6.21
C ARG A 64 2.79 7.03 5.58
N SER A 65 1.83 7.68 6.22
CA SER A 65 0.46 7.79 5.75
C SER A 65 0.36 8.50 4.40
N CYS A 66 1.09 9.60 4.25
CA CYS A 66 1.16 10.36 3.02
C CYS A 66 1.79 9.56 1.87
N CYS A 67 2.88 8.84 2.12
CA CYS A 67 3.52 7.99 1.11
C CYS A 67 2.61 6.83 0.71
N ALA A 68 2.04 6.10 1.68
CA ALA A 68 1.16 4.96 1.40
C ALA A 68 -0.10 5.38 0.62
N LEU A 69 -0.70 6.53 0.97
CA LEU A 69 -1.84 7.09 0.23
C LEU A 69 -1.46 7.38 -1.23
N ARG A 70 -0.35 8.08 -1.45
CA ARG A 70 0.09 8.46 -2.80
C ARG A 70 0.46 7.25 -3.67
N GLU A 71 1.15 6.28 -3.11
CA GLU A 71 1.49 5.03 -3.81
C GLU A 71 0.25 4.23 -4.18
N PHE A 72 -0.71 4.12 -3.25
CA PHE A 72 -1.97 3.45 -3.52
C PHE A 72 -2.77 4.15 -4.63
N VAL A 73 -2.91 5.48 -4.56
CA VAL A 73 -3.62 6.26 -5.60
C VAL A 73 -2.94 6.10 -6.96
N HIS A 74 -1.60 6.17 -7.01
CA HIS A 74 -0.85 6.00 -8.25
C HIS A 74 -1.05 4.61 -8.85
N CYS A 75 -0.92 3.55 -8.04
CA CYS A 75 -1.15 2.17 -8.49
C CYS A 75 -2.53 1.99 -9.12
N LYS A 76 -3.57 2.59 -8.53
CA LYS A 76 -4.92 2.47 -9.09
C LYS A 76 -5.09 3.17 -10.42
N LEU A 77 -4.50 4.36 -10.55
CA LEU A 77 -4.55 5.12 -11.79
C LEU A 77 -3.77 4.44 -12.92
N SER A 78 -2.68 3.72 -12.61
CA SER A 78 -1.94 2.98 -13.64
C SER A 78 -2.66 1.75 -14.19
N HIS A 79 -3.61 1.18 -13.43
CA HIS A 79 -4.35 -0.02 -13.84
C HIS A 79 -5.76 0.26 -14.38
N VAL A 80 -6.40 1.38 -14.01
CA VAL A 80 -7.80 1.63 -14.33
C VAL A 80 -8.09 1.68 -15.84
N GLY A 81 -7.19 2.23 -16.65
CA GLY A 81 -7.37 2.27 -18.11
C GLY A 81 -7.35 0.88 -18.73
N GLN A 82 -6.39 0.06 -18.32
CA GLN A 82 -6.21 -1.31 -18.82
C GLN A 82 -7.33 -2.24 -18.34
N ASP A 83 -7.74 -2.15 -17.08
CA ASP A 83 -8.67 -3.11 -16.47
C ASP A 83 -10.14 -2.68 -16.57
N CYS A 84 -10.42 -1.38 -16.49
CA CYS A 84 -11.78 -0.84 -16.42
C CYS A 84 -12.18 -0.04 -17.68
N GLY A 85 -11.22 0.21 -18.58
CA GLY A 85 -11.39 0.91 -19.83
C GLY A 85 -11.18 2.43 -19.75
N GLU A 86 -10.91 3.03 -20.90
CA GLU A 86 -10.58 4.47 -21.06
C GLU A 86 -11.60 5.42 -20.43
N LYS A 87 -12.91 5.11 -20.54
CA LYS A 87 -13.96 5.93 -19.91
C LYS A 87 -13.88 5.90 -18.37
N ALA A 88 -13.48 4.77 -17.81
CA ALA A 88 -13.28 4.62 -16.38
C ALA A 88 -12.03 5.37 -15.94
N GLU A 89 -10.95 5.30 -16.72
CA GLU A 89 -9.70 6.04 -16.48
C GLU A 89 -9.94 7.54 -16.40
N HIS A 90 -10.56 8.14 -17.43
CA HIS A 90 -10.84 9.57 -17.44
C HIS A 90 -11.74 10.00 -16.26
N PHE A 91 -12.75 9.19 -15.92
CA PHE A 91 -13.60 9.47 -14.78
C PHE A 91 -12.84 9.35 -13.46
N MET A 92 -12.09 8.26 -13.25
CA MET A 92 -11.42 7.96 -11.99
C MET A 92 -10.25 8.89 -11.73
N GLU A 93 -9.48 9.28 -12.74
CA GLU A 93 -8.44 10.30 -12.61
C GLU A 93 -9.01 11.58 -12.02
N LYS A 94 -10.06 12.12 -12.64
CA LYS A 94 -10.74 13.33 -12.15
C LYS A 94 -11.39 13.13 -10.78
N HIS A 95 -12.02 11.99 -10.56
CA HIS A 95 -12.74 11.71 -9.31
C HIS A 95 -11.78 11.57 -8.13
N LEU A 96 -10.68 10.82 -8.30
CA LEU A 96 -9.67 10.62 -7.27
C LEU A 96 -8.91 11.91 -6.99
N SER A 97 -8.44 12.63 -8.01
CA SER A 97 -7.73 13.90 -7.78
C SER A 97 -8.57 14.88 -6.97
N LYS A 98 -9.89 14.95 -7.22
CA LYS A 98 -10.79 15.79 -6.40
C LYS A 98 -10.83 15.39 -4.91
N ILE A 99 -10.68 14.10 -4.60
CA ILE A 99 -10.73 13.58 -3.24
C ILE A 99 -9.35 13.67 -2.58
N THR A 100 -8.29 13.34 -3.32
CA THR A 100 -6.94 13.15 -2.79
C THR A 100 -6.14 14.44 -2.77
N ASN A 101 -6.27 15.30 -3.79
CA ASN A 101 -5.47 16.53 -3.89
C ASN A 101 -5.63 17.44 -2.67
N PRO A 102 -6.85 17.69 -2.14
CA PRO A 102 -7.00 18.54 -0.96
C PRO A 102 -6.27 18.01 0.27
N ILE A 103 -6.15 16.68 0.40
CA ILE A 103 -5.38 16.04 1.48
C ILE A 103 -3.89 16.18 1.17
N THR A 104 -3.46 15.85 -0.04
CA THR A 104 -2.05 15.82 -0.38
C THR A 104 -1.43 17.22 -0.41
N GLU A 105 -2.15 18.23 -0.87
CA GLU A 105 -1.67 19.61 -0.95
C GLU A 105 -1.55 20.26 0.44
N ARG A 106 -2.48 19.95 1.36
CA ARG A 106 -2.48 20.54 2.71
C ARG A 106 -1.63 19.78 3.72
N HIS A 107 -1.62 18.46 3.64
CA HIS A 107 -1.02 17.61 4.68
C HIS A 107 0.21 16.83 4.19
N CYS A 108 0.37 16.64 2.88
CA CYS A 108 1.44 15.80 2.32
C CYS A 108 2.31 16.55 1.31
N SER A 109 2.33 17.88 1.31
CA SER A 109 3.07 18.68 0.33
C SER A 109 4.58 18.40 0.37
N ALA A 110 5.11 18.10 1.55
CA ALA A 110 6.49 17.68 1.76
C ALA A 110 6.78 16.21 1.36
N TYR A 111 5.75 15.42 1.07
CA TYR A 111 5.81 13.98 0.89
C TYR A 111 5.28 13.59 -0.49
N THR A 112 6.08 13.79 -1.54
CA THR A 112 5.68 13.50 -2.94
C THR A 112 5.98 12.04 -3.33
N TYR A 113 5.21 11.47 -4.27
CA TYR A 113 5.41 10.11 -4.77
C TYR A 113 6.78 9.98 -5.42
N GLY A 114 7.48 8.88 -5.14
CA GLY A 114 8.82 8.63 -5.65
C GLY A 114 9.90 9.55 -5.06
N SER A 115 9.56 10.45 -4.14
CA SER A 115 10.55 11.25 -3.43
C SER A 115 11.43 10.38 -2.54
N GLU A 116 12.64 10.86 -2.28
CA GLU A 116 13.54 10.23 -1.32
C GLU A 116 12.89 10.09 0.07
N ALA A 117 11.99 11.01 0.42
CA ALA A 117 11.20 10.92 1.64
C ALA A 117 10.39 9.60 1.68
N CYS A 118 9.75 9.19 0.59
CA CYS A 118 8.97 7.95 0.55
C CYS A 118 9.82 6.69 0.33
N ARG A 119 10.91 6.76 -0.45
CA ARG A 119 11.81 5.62 -0.71
C ARG A 119 12.48 5.06 0.55
N LEU A 120 12.78 5.91 1.52
CA LEU A 120 13.41 5.49 2.79
C LEU A 120 12.49 4.60 3.67
N ILE A 121 11.18 4.57 3.41
CA ILE A 121 10.23 3.72 4.14
C ILE A 121 10.24 2.29 3.58
N GLU A 122 10.36 2.12 2.27
CA GLU A 122 10.43 0.80 1.61
C GLU A 122 11.70 0.04 2.02
N ALA A 123 12.82 0.75 2.21
CA ALA A 123 14.10 0.15 2.62
C ALA A 123 14.10 -0.47 4.03
N LYS A 124 13.34 0.10 4.98
CA LYS A 124 13.22 -0.47 6.34
C LYS A 124 12.50 -1.81 6.34
N ASN A 125 11.49 -1.97 5.47
CA ASN A 125 10.75 -3.21 5.34
C ASN A 125 11.56 -4.27 4.57
N ALA A 126 12.29 -3.91 3.52
CA ALA A 126 13.20 -4.85 2.84
C ALA A 126 14.32 -5.36 3.77
N SER A 127 14.83 -4.50 4.66
CA SER A 127 15.88 -4.88 5.62
C SER A 127 15.41 -5.90 6.67
N SER A 128 14.13 -5.94 7.04
CA SER A 128 13.62 -6.93 7.99
C SER A 128 13.47 -8.31 7.36
N TYR A 129 13.04 -8.40 6.09
CA TYR A 129 12.97 -9.67 5.34
C TYR A 129 14.36 -10.28 5.11
N LEU A 130 15.35 -9.47 4.72
CA LEU A 130 16.73 -9.95 4.55
C LEU A 130 17.34 -10.43 5.87
N ARG A 131 17.08 -9.72 6.97
CA ARG A 131 17.54 -10.11 8.31
C ARG A 131 16.89 -11.42 8.77
N ASN A 132 15.59 -11.60 8.54
CA ASN A 132 14.88 -12.81 8.93
C ASN A 132 15.30 -14.03 8.12
N ASN A 133 15.54 -13.87 6.81
CA ASN A 133 16.07 -14.94 5.96
C ASN A 133 17.51 -15.32 6.34
N LEU A 134 18.35 -14.34 6.72
CA LEU A 134 19.71 -14.62 7.20
C LEU A 134 19.71 -15.40 8.51
N ILE A 135 18.79 -15.08 9.44
CA ILE A 135 18.63 -15.81 10.70
C ILE A 135 18.18 -17.26 10.45
N LEU A 136 17.22 -17.48 9.52
CA LEU A 136 16.78 -18.83 9.15
C LEU A 136 17.93 -19.66 8.56
N LEU A 137 18.77 -19.08 7.70
CA LEU A 137 19.95 -19.75 7.15
C LEU A 137 20.97 -20.14 8.24
N GLN A 138 21.19 -19.25 9.22
CA GLN A 138 22.07 -19.53 10.36
C GLN A 138 21.53 -20.68 11.23
N ILE A 139 20.23 -20.70 11.51
CA ILE A 139 19.59 -21.78 12.29
C ILE A 139 19.73 -23.12 11.56
N LEU A 140 19.43 -23.16 10.25
CA LEU A 140 19.57 -24.37 9.44
C LEU A 140 21.01 -24.90 9.45
N SER A 141 22.01 -24.01 9.34
CA SER A 141 23.42 -24.41 9.39
C SER A 141 23.84 -25.02 10.73
N LEU A 142 23.32 -24.51 11.85
CA LEU A 142 23.60 -25.03 13.19
C LEU A 142 22.92 -26.38 13.43
N SER A 143 21.70 -26.57 12.93
CA SER A 143 20.99 -27.86 13.01
C SER A 143 21.73 -28.96 12.26
N ILE A 144 22.23 -28.66 11.05
CA ILE A 144 23.04 -29.61 10.27
C ILE A 144 24.34 -29.97 11.02
N LEU A 145 25.00 -28.99 11.63
CA LEU A 145 26.23 -29.21 12.40
C LEU A 145 25.98 -30.06 13.66
N SER A 146 24.84 -29.89 14.33
CA SER A 146 24.44 -30.72 15.48
C SER A 146 24.15 -32.18 15.09
N LEU A 147 23.51 -32.39 13.92
CA LEU A 147 23.26 -33.73 13.38
C LEU A 147 24.58 -34.41 13.02
N ALA A 148 25.51 -33.69 12.37
CA ALA A 148 26.83 -34.20 12.02
C ALA A 148 27.66 -34.60 13.26
N LYS A 149 27.58 -33.81 14.34
CA LYS A 149 28.24 -34.13 15.62
C LYS A 149 27.62 -35.33 16.33
N ASN A 150 26.30 -35.50 16.28
CA ASN A 150 25.63 -36.68 16.85
C ASN A 150 25.94 -37.97 16.08
N SER A 151 26.08 -37.91 14.75
CA SER A 151 26.47 -39.08 13.94
C SER A 151 27.95 -39.48 14.09
N LEU A 152 28.82 -38.59 14.58
CA LEU A 152 30.23 -38.91 14.81
C LEU A 152 30.47 -39.60 16.17
N PHE A 153 29.54 -39.49 17.11
CA PHE A 153 29.60 -40.16 18.42
C PHE A 153 28.96 -41.57 18.45
N ALA A 154 28.47 -42.05 17.31
CA ALA A 154 27.90 -43.40 17.17
C ALA A 154 28.75 -44.27 16.24
N LEU A 155 30.01 -44.52 16.63
CA LEU A 155 30.76 -45.68 16.11
C LEU A 155 31.10 -46.60 17.29
N PRO A 156 30.75 -47.90 17.20
CA PRO A 156 30.94 -48.86 18.27
C PRO A 156 32.42 -49.21 18.45
N ASP A 157 32.84 -49.36 19.71
CA ASP A 157 34.07 -50.05 20.10
C ASP A 157 34.14 -51.41 19.38
N TYR A 158 35.11 -51.57 18.48
CA TYR A 158 35.60 -52.88 18.06
C TYR A 158 37.08 -52.98 18.44
N SER A 159 37.30 -53.60 19.59
CA SER A 159 38.58 -53.99 20.15
C SER A 159 39.13 -55.26 19.48
N VAL A 160 40.42 -55.26 19.15
CA VAL A 160 41.31 -56.44 19.17
C VAL A 160 42.34 -56.20 20.27
#